data_AF-W4VCB6-F1
#
_entry.id   AF-W4VCB6-F1
#
_cell.length_a   1.000
_cell.length_b   1.000
_cell.length_c   1.000
_cell.angle_alpha   90.00
_cell.angle_beta   90.00
_cell.angle_gamma   90.00
#
_symmetry.space_group_name_H-M   'P 1'
#
loop_
_entity.id
_entity.type
_entity.pdbx_description
1 polymer ?
#
loop_
_entity_poly.entity_id
_entity_poly.type
_entity_poly.pdbx_seq_one_letter_code
_entity_poly.pdbx_strand_id
1 'polypeptide(L)'
;MKKYYHRTDSGNAERLRDRFGEIIRYCPAFKYWLVYDGCCWRKETGELTQFAIRTARDMLTEASRIEDEAARKELVRHAMQSENAGSLKP
;
A
#
# COMPACT_ATOMS: atom_id res chain seq x y z
N MET A 1 -9.57 9.22 14.45
CA MET A 1 -10.65 8.86 13.51
C MET A 1 -10.17 7.73 12.62
N LYS A 2 -10.94 6.65 12.45
CA LYS A 2 -10.65 5.62 11.43
C LYS A 2 -10.80 6.29 10.05
N LYS A 3 -9.70 6.44 9.29
CA LYS A 3 -9.78 6.89 7.90
C LYS A 3 -10.41 5.78 7.07
N TYR A 4 -11.47 6.11 6.33
CA TYR A 4 -12.11 5.20 5.40
C TYR A 4 -11.38 5.31 4.07
N TYR A 5 -10.73 4.23 3.65
CA TYR A 5 -10.10 4.19 2.33
C TYR A 5 -11.03 3.47 1.36
N HIS A 6 -11.21 4.06 0.19
CA HIS A 6 -11.95 3.42 -0.88
C HIS A 6 -11.24 2.14 -1.33
N ARG A 7 -12.03 1.15 -1.75
CA ARG A 7 -11.54 -0.13 -2.26
C ARG A 7 -11.21 0.00 -3.75
N THR A 8 -10.31 0.92 -4.07
CA THR A 8 -9.89 1.30 -5.43
C THR A 8 -8.38 1.52 -5.45
N ASP A 9 -7.77 1.59 -6.63
CA ASP A 9 -6.35 1.90 -6.76
C ASP A 9 -5.98 3.25 -6.11
N SER A 10 -6.88 4.24 -6.19
CA SER A 10 -6.73 5.52 -5.51
C SER A 10 -6.75 5.37 -3.99
N GLY A 11 -7.65 4.56 -3.45
CA GLY A 11 -7.69 4.30 -2.00
C GLY A 11 -6.50 3.46 -1.51
N ASN A 12 -5.97 2.56 -2.36
CA ASN A 12 -4.71 1.88 -2.09
C ASN A 12 -3.52 2.86 -2.07
N ALA A 13 -3.48 3.82 -3.00
CA ALA A 13 -2.47 4.89 -3.01
C ALA A 13 -2.58 5.79 -1.77
N GLU A 14 -3.79 6.09 -1.30
CA GLU A 14 -4.00 6.81 -0.04
C GLU A 14 -3.51 6.02 1.17
N ARG A 15 -3.79 4.71 1.24
CA ARG A 15 -3.26 3.82 2.30
C ARG A 15 -1.74 3.78 2.30
N LEU A 16 -1.14 3.68 1.11
CA LEU A 16 0.30 3.67 0.93
C LEU A 16 0.92 5.00 1.39
N ARG A 17 0.34 6.13 0.98
CA ARG A 17 0.79 7.47 1.39
C ARG A 17 0.64 7.66 2.89
N ASP A 18 -0.46 7.23 3.48
CA ASP A 18 -0.69 7.42 4.92
C ASP A 18 0.25 6.55 5.78
N ARG A 19 0.77 5.44 5.25
CA ARG A 19 1.72 4.55 5.94
C ARG A 19 3.19 4.86 5.64
N PHE A 20 3.51 5.17 4.40
CA PHE A 20 4.87 5.31 3.91
C PHE A 20 5.18 6.71 3.36
N GLY A 21 4.24 7.65 3.40
CA GLY A 21 4.39 8.99 2.84
C GLY A 21 5.52 9.82 3.44
N GLU A 22 6.00 9.46 4.64
CA GLU A 22 7.18 10.07 5.25
C GLU A 22 8.48 9.58 4.60
N ILE A 23 8.48 8.38 4.01
CA ILE A 23 9.65 7.75 3.41
C ILE A 23 9.54 7.56 1.89
N ILE A 24 8.40 7.90 1.26
CA ILE A 24 8.24 7.86 -0.21
C ILE A 24 7.91 9.25 -0.73
N ARG A 25 8.50 9.61 -1.87
CA ARG A 25 8.22 10.88 -2.53
C ARG A 25 8.31 10.75 -4.03
N TYR A 26 7.29 11.23 -4.74
CA TYR A 26 7.38 11.37 -6.18
C TYR A 26 8.20 12.61 -6.53
N CYS A 27 9.16 12.48 -7.46
CA CYS A 27 9.92 13.60 -8.00
C CYS A 27 9.40 13.96 -9.41
N PRO A 28 8.61 15.03 -9.58
CA PRO A 28 8.04 15.38 -10.88
C PRO A 28 9.09 15.73 -11.93
N ALA A 29 10.20 16.35 -11.51
CA ALA A 29 11.27 16.79 -12.41
C ALA A 29 11.94 15.61 -13.14
N PHE A 30 12.10 14.49 -12.45
CA PHE A 30 12.75 13.30 -13.01
C PHE A 30 11.79 12.14 -13.32
N LYS A 31 10.48 12.34 -13.04
CA LYS A 31 9.41 11.36 -13.27
C LYS A 31 9.66 9.99 -12.63
N TYR A 32 10.37 9.94 -11.50
CA TYR A 32 10.57 8.72 -10.71
C TYR A 32 10.21 8.93 -9.24
N TRP A 33 10.05 7.84 -8.53
CA TRP A 33 9.86 7.82 -7.10
C TRP A 33 11.20 7.77 -6.36
N LEU A 34 11.21 8.38 -5.18
CA LEU A 34 12.30 8.35 -4.24
C LEU A 34 11.84 7.65 -2.96
N VAL A 35 12.73 6.88 -2.36
CA VAL A 35 12.55 6.25 -1.05
C VAL A 35 13.66 6.73 -0.12
N TYR A 36 13.28 7.07 1.12
CA TYR A 36 14.21 7.45 2.17
C TYR A 36 14.75 6.20 2.87
N ASP A 37 16.08 6.04 2.88
CA ASP A 37 16.75 4.87 3.46
C ASP A 37 17.09 5.04 4.96
N GLY A 38 16.69 6.16 5.57
CA GLY A 38 17.07 6.55 6.93
C GLY A 38 18.20 7.58 6.99
N CYS A 39 18.89 7.83 5.88
CA CYS A 39 19.98 8.81 5.77
C CYS A 39 19.75 9.78 4.60
N CYS A 40 19.41 9.27 3.41
CA CYS A 40 19.21 10.05 2.20
C CYS A 40 18.05 9.53 1.33
N TRP A 41 17.61 10.37 0.40
CA TRP A 41 16.61 10.00 -0.60
C TRP A 41 17.30 9.31 -1.77
N ARG A 42 16.85 8.09 -2.10
CA ARG A 42 17.36 7.31 -3.22
C ARG A 42 16.25 7.03 -4.21
N LYS A 43 16.63 6.88 -5.49
CA LYS A 43 15.69 6.44 -6.52
C LYS A 43 15.13 5.07 -6.13
N GLU A 44 13.82 4.94 -6.23
CA GLU A 44 13.13 3.68 -6.02
C GLU A 44 13.51 2.68 -7.12
N THR A 45 13.76 1.44 -6.69
CA THR A 45 14.22 0.33 -7.55
C THR A 45 13.38 -0.95 -7.39
N GLY A 46 12.38 -0.94 -6.50
CA GLY A 46 11.47 -2.05 -6.21
C GLY A 46 10.81 -1.95 -4.82
N GLU A 47 11.24 -0.99 -3.99
CA GLU A 47 10.74 -0.77 -2.63
C GLU A 47 9.26 -0.38 -2.61
N LEU A 48 8.75 0.35 -3.62
CA LEU A 48 7.33 0.70 -3.68
C LEU A 48 6.45 -0.53 -3.81
N THR A 49 6.87 -1.52 -4.59
CA THR A 49 6.18 -2.80 -4.72
C THR A 49 6.16 -3.53 -3.37
N GLN A 50 7.27 -3.53 -2.64
CA GLN A 50 7.33 -4.11 -1.28
C GLN A 50 6.39 -3.38 -0.31
N PHE A 51 6.31 -2.06 -0.37
CA PHE A 51 5.38 -1.27 0.45
C PHE A 51 3.92 -1.52 0.09
N ALA A 52 3.60 -1.71 -1.19
CA ALA A 52 2.27 -2.10 -1.64
C ALA A 52 1.86 -3.48 -1.11
N ILE A 53 2.75 -4.48 -1.22
CA ILE A 53 2.54 -5.83 -0.66
C ILE A 53 2.33 -5.75 0.86
N ARG A 54 3.16 -4.97 1.56
CA ARG A 54 3.04 -4.79 3.01
C ARG A 54 1.71 -4.15 3.40
N THR A 55 1.24 -3.18 2.62
CA THR A 55 -0.09 -2.57 2.81
C THR A 55 -1.19 -3.62 2.66
N ALA A 56 -1.14 -4.47 1.64
CA ALA A 56 -2.13 -5.54 1.45
C ALA A 56 -2.11 -6.57 2.59
N ARG A 57 -0.94 -6.98 3.07
CA ARG A 57 -0.81 -7.88 4.24
C ARG A 57 -1.35 -7.28 5.52
N ASP A 58 -1.15 -5.99 5.72
CA ASP A 58 -1.71 -5.30 6.87
C ASP A 58 -3.25 -5.20 6.78
N MET A 59 -3.82 -5.09 5.56
CA MET A 59 -5.27 -5.17 5.38
C MET A 59 -5.82 -6.56 5.75
N LEU A 60 -5.10 -7.64 5.46
CA LEU A 60 -5.45 -8.99 5.93
C LEU A 60 -5.40 -9.09 7.46
N THR A 61 -4.41 -8.44 8.08
CA THR A 61 -4.31 -8.36 9.55
C THR A 61 -5.41 -7.49 10.17
N GLU A 62 -5.81 -6.41 9.50
CA GLU A 62 -6.98 -5.61 9.89
C GLU A 62 -8.26 -6.45 9.79
N ALA A 63 -8.40 -7.27 8.73
CA ALA A 63 -9.55 -8.13 8.51
C ALA A 63 -9.72 -9.20 9.60
N SER A 64 -8.63 -9.74 10.14
CA SER A 64 -8.71 -10.73 11.23
C SER A 64 -9.29 -10.16 12.53
N ARG A 65 -9.28 -8.83 12.69
CA ARG A 65 -9.85 -8.11 13.84
C ARG A 65 -11.29 -7.67 13.63
N ILE A 66 -11.88 -7.96 12.46
CA ILE A 66 -13.27 -7.64 12.15
C ILE A 66 -14.16 -8.81 12.57
N GLU A 67 -15.09 -8.56 13.49
CA GLU A 67 -16.07 -9.52 13.96
C GLU A 67 -17.15 -9.80 12.89
N ASP A 68 -17.57 -8.76 12.17
CA ASP A 68 -18.52 -8.87 11.07
C ASP A 68 -17.94 -9.68 9.91
N GLU A 69 -18.53 -10.84 9.66
CA GLU A 69 -18.04 -11.79 8.65
C GLU A 69 -18.12 -11.24 7.23
N ALA A 70 -19.15 -10.46 6.90
CA ALA A 70 -19.32 -9.88 5.57
C ALA A 70 -18.25 -8.81 5.32
N ALA A 71 -18.05 -7.90 6.27
CA ALA A 71 -17.02 -6.87 6.19
C ALA A 71 -15.60 -7.49 6.16
N ARG A 72 -15.37 -8.57 6.90
CA ARG A 72 -14.11 -9.33 6.86
C ARG A 72 -13.87 -9.95 5.48
N LYS A 73 -14.84 -10.68 4.93
CA LYS A 73 -14.73 -11.32 3.60
C LYS A 73 -14.45 -10.29 2.51
N GLU A 74 -15.13 -9.16 2.55
CA GLU A 74 -14.92 -8.07 1.57
C GLU A 74 -13.53 -7.45 1.68
N LEU A 75 -13.01 -7.24 2.90
CA LEU A 75 -11.66 -6.70 3.09
C LEU A 75 -10.58 -7.70 2.65
N VAL A 76 -10.76 -8.98 2.93
CA VAL A 76 -9.85 -10.06 2.49
C VAL A 76 -9.83 -10.15 0.96
N ARG A 77 -11.00 -10.13 0.31
CA ARG A 77 -11.11 -10.14 -1.16
C ARG A 77 -10.35 -8.96 -1.78
N HIS A 78 -10.53 -7.77 -1.23
CA HIS A 78 -9.84 -6.57 -1.70
C HIS A 78 -8.32 -6.66 -1.49
N ALA A 79 -7.88 -7.15 -0.33
CA ALA A 79 -6.47 -7.33 -0.03
C ALA A 79 -5.80 -8.33 -0.98
N MET A 80 -6.44 -9.47 -1.26
CA MET A 80 -5.92 -10.47 -2.20
C MET A 80 -5.87 -9.95 -3.64
N GLN A 81 -6.86 -9.16 -4.09
CA GLN A 81 -6.78 -8.51 -5.41
C GLN A 81 -5.64 -7.50 -5.48
N SER A 82 -5.43 -6.72 -4.41
CA SER A 82 -4.36 -5.72 -4.36
C SER A 82 -2.97 -6.37 -4.31
N GLU A 83 -2.83 -7.53 -3.66
CA GLU A 83 -1.58 -8.32 -3.68
C GLU A 83 -1.30 -8.91 -5.07
N ASN A 84 -2.34 -9.36 -5.79
CA ASN A 84 -2.19 -9.94 -7.12
C ASN A 84 -1.89 -8.88 -8.20
N ALA A 85 -2.39 -7.65 -8.04
CA ALA A 85 -2.05 -6.52 -8.92
C ALA A 85 -0.56 -6.11 -8.81
N GLY A 86 0.07 -6.36 -7.66
CA GLY A 86 1.51 -6.19 -7.46
C GLY A 86 2.37 -7.32 -8.04
N SER A 87 1.75 -8.42 -8.49
CA SER A 87 2.43 -9.53 -9.18
C SER A 87 2.72 -9.19 -10.66
N LEU A 88 3.31 -8.01 -10.91
CA LEU A 88 4.06 -7.78 -12.14
C LEU A 88 5.43 -8.44 -11.94
N LYS A 89 5.67 -9.46 -12.78
CA LYS A 89 6.79 -10.41 -12.73
C LYS A 89 8.17 -9.73 -12.61
N PRO A 90 9.15 -10.44 -12.00
CA PRO A 90 10.55 -9.99 -11.94
C PRO A 90 11.15 -9.75 -13.33
#